data_AF-A0A2A6CNW8-F1
#
_entry.id   AF-A0A2A6CNW8-F1
#
_cell.length_a   1.000
_cell.length_b   1.000
_cell.length_c   1.000
_cell.angle_alpha   90.00
_cell.angle_beta   90.00
_cell.angle_gamma   90.00
#
_symmetry.space_group_name_H-M   'P 1'
#
loop_
_entity.id
_entity.type
_entity.pdbx_description
1 polymer ?
#
loop_
_entity_poly.entity_id
_entity_poly.type
_entity_poly.pdbx_seq_one_letter_code
_entity_poly.pdbx_strand_id
1 'polypeptide(L)'
;MIPAPFGTAMVYLGPCTIISPFSCHIGHSAMMNAQTYSIYIVAVSFFYRLYILKHNAPTQRTMAGICFIMMVLPVCMFTLTFLTIDSETEVREAFRVIYNLDYYVVQGHLASHSRKVIKISTIYNAGSCLPVTIIVFIVRSRVLATLKQKHAKMSVKSLQIHRILVKVLTLQACLPALYTLTIICYFIGKHGLLHSPINEHAIRVFCSLSKEEANCKILTYCGVALFAKTKGEVNDAMMLY
;
A
#
# COMPACT_ATOMS: atom_id res chain seq x y z
N MET A 1 8.26 -9.91 10.87
CA MET A 1 9.07 -10.27 9.69
C MET A 1 10.53 -10.11 10.06
N ILE A 2 11.35 -11.12 9.80
CA ILE A 2 12.78 -11.16 10.09
C ILE A 2 13.51 -11.11 8.73
N PRO A 3 14.07 -9.95 8.35
CA PRO A 3 14.86 -9.83 7.14
C PRO A 3 16.26 -10.42 7.35
N ALA A 4 16.70 -11.32 6.46
CA ALA A 4 18.06 -11.85 6.45
C ALA A 4 18.64 -11.82 5.01
N PRO A 5 19.98 -11.88 4.86
CA PRO A 5 20.62 -11.91 3.54
C PRO A 5 20.21 -13.15 2.70
N PHE A 6 19.96 -14.27 3.37
CA PHE A 6 19.61 -15.55 2.75
C PHE A 6 18.10 -15.79 2.61
N GLY A 7 17.25 -14.89 3.10
CA GLY A 7 15.79 -15.08 3.02
C GLY A 7 15.01 -14.10 3.87
N THR A 8 13.69 -14.27 3.89
CA THR A 8 12.82 -13.49 4.79
C THR A 8 11.85 -14.45 5.46
N ALA A 9 11.90 -14.50 6.80
CA ALA A 9 10.99 -15.29 7.60
C ALA A 9 9.87 -14.40 8.16
N MET A 10 8.64 -14.88 8.08
CA MET A 10 7.47 -14.28 8.72
C MET A 10 7.08 -15.15 9.90
N VAL A 11 7.05 -14.52 11.08
CA VAL A 11 6.59 -15.14 12.31
C VAL A 11 5.18 -14.62 12.58
N TYR A 12 4.21 -15.52 12.67
CA TYR A 12 2.82 -15.19 12.95
C TYR A 12 2.52 -15.45 14.43
N LEU A 13 1.95 -14.46 15.11
CA LEU A 13 1.50 -14.57 16.50
C LEU A 13 -0.02 -14.35 16.57
N GLY A 14 -0.68 -14.95 17.57
CA GLY A 14 -2.12 -14.80 17.83
C GLY A 14 -2.97 -15.86 17.11
N PRO A 15 -4.18 -15.55 16.62
CA PRO A 15 -5.14 -16.54 16.10
C PRO A 15 -4.63 -17.35 14.90
N CYS A 16 -3.55 -16.89 14.26
CA CYS A 16 -2.81 -17.63 13.25
C CYS A 16 -2.20 -18.95 13.73
N THR A 17 -2.00 -19.12 15.04
CA THR A 17 -1.53 -20.39 15.61
C THR A 17 -2.61 -21.47 15.63
N ILE A 18 -3.89 -21.09 15.47
CA ILE A 18 -5.03 -22.00 15.58
C ILE A 18 -5.56 -22.41 14.20
N ILE A 19 -5.47 -21.52 13.20
CA ILE A 19 -6.06 -21.76 11.87
C ILE A 19 -5.11 -22.57 10.99
N SER A 20 -4.01 -21.96 10.55
CA SER A 20 -2.98 -22.57 9.71
C SER A 20 -1.92 -21.50 9.37
N PRO A 21 -0.61 -21.85 9.37
CA PRO A 21 0.45 -20.98 8.86
C PRO A 21 0.15 -20.44 7.46
N PHE A 22 -0.27 -21.34 6.57
CA PHE A 22 -0.52 -21.07 5.17
C PHE A 22 -1.65 -20.07 4.96
N SER A 23 -2.76 -20.24 5.70
CA SER A 23 -3.89 -19.30 5.64
C SER A 23 -3.48 -17.90 6.11
N CYS A 24 -2.64 -17.81 7.14
CA CYS A 24 -2.11 -16.54 7.61
C CYS A 24 -1.10 -15.91 6.66
N HIS A 25 -0.31 -16.71 5.96
CA HIS A 25 0.54 -16.22 4.90
C HIS A 25 -0.25 -15.65 3.72
N ILE A 26 -1.33 -16.34 3.30
CA ILE A 26 -2.26 -15.81 2.28
C ILE A 26 -2.84 -14.47 2.73
N GLY A 27 -3.38 -14.41 3.95
CA GLY A 27 -3.98 -13.18 4.48
C GLY A 27 -2.98 -12.02 4.55
N HIS A 28 -1.76 -12.28 5.01
CA HIS A 28 -0.70 -11.28 5.03
C HIS A 28 -0.30 -10.83 3.62
N SER A 29 -0.14 -11.76 2.68
CA SER A 29 0.19 -11.46 1.29
C SER A 29 -0.93 -10.67 0.60
N ALA A 30 -2.19 -10.99 0.86
CA ALA A 30 -3.34 -10.25 0.35
C ALA A 30 -3.38 -8.82 0.92
N MET A 31 -3.11 -8.66 2.22
CA MET A 31 -3.03 -7.35 2.87
C MET A 31 -1.94 -6.47 2.25
N MET A 32 -0.73 -7.01 2.05
CA MET A 32 0.38 -6.27 1.44
C MET A 32 0.05 -5.83 0.00
N ASN A 33 -0.57 -6.71 -0.79
CA ASN A 33 -0.97 -6.38 -2.17
C ASN A 33 -2.11 -5.34 -2.21
N ALA A 34 -3.09 -5.46 -1.32
CA ALA A 34 -4.17 -4.47 -1.19
C ALA A 34 -3.62 -3.09 -0.80
N GLN A 35 -2.62 -3.04 0.07
CA GLN A 35 -1.95 -1.81 0.46
C GLN A 35 -1.20 -1.17 -0.72
N THR A 36 -0.44 -1.95 -1.49
CA THR A 36 0.24 -1.49 -2.72
C THR A 36 -0.78 -0.96 -3.75
N TYR A 37 -1.88 -1.69 -3.98
CA TYR A 37 -2.95 -1.25 -4.86
C TYR A 37 -3.59 0.06 -4.38
N SER A 38 -3.80 0.21 -3.07
CA SER A 38 -4.31 1.47 -2.52
C SER A 38 -3.39 2.64 -2.87
N ILE A 39 -2.06 2.49 -2.75
CA ILE A 39 -1.10 3.56 -3.06
C ILE A 39 -1.19 3.97 -4.54
N TYR A 40 -1.32 2.99 -5.43
CA TYR A 40 -1.50 3.24 -6.86
C TYR A 40 -2.78 4.02 -7.17
N ILE A 41 -3.92 3.61 -6.58
CA ILE A 41 -5.19 4.32 -6.76
C ILE A 41 -5.13 5.74 -6.21
N VAL A 42 -4.43 5.96 -5.08
CA VAL A 42 -4.18 7.31 -4.55
C VAL A 42 -3.43 8.16 -5.57
N ALA A 43 -2.34 7.63 -6.14
CA ALA A 43 -1.54 8.33 -7.14
C ALA A 43 -2.36 8.75 -8.35
N VAL A 44 -3.13 7.80 -8.92
CA VAL A 44 -4.02 8.06 -10.05
C VAL A 44 -5.07 9.10 -9.71
N SER A 45 -5.66 9.04 -8.52
CA SER A 45 -6.65 10.04 -8.10
C SER A 45 -6.06 11.45 -8.09
N PHE A 46 -4.80 11.61 -7.69
CA PHE A 46 -4.13 12.90 -7.74
C PHE A 46 -3.79 13.34 -9.17
N PHE A 47 -3.30 12.43 -10.01
CA PHE A 47 -3.06 12.71 -11.43
C PHE A 47 -4.34 13.11 -12.16
N TYR A 48 -5.43 12.38 -11.93
CA TYR A 48 -6.75 12.68 -12.46
C TYR A 48 -7.21 14.10 -12.08
N ARG A 49 -7.03 14.50 -10.81
CA ARG A 49 -7.38 15.85 -10.36
C ARG A 49 -6.54 16.94 -11.02
N LEU A 50 -5.25 16.70 -11.28
CA LEU A 50 -4.45 17.62 -12.08
C LEU A 50 -4.90 17.66 -13.54
N TYR A 51 -5.28 16.51 -14.09
CA TYR A 51 -5.70 16.38 -15.48
C TYR A 51 -6.97 17.19 -15.76
N ILE A 52 -8.02 17.03 -14.94
CA ILE A 52 -9.29 17.77 -15.11
C ILE A 52 -9.15 19.30 -14.93
N LEU A 53 -8.09 19.75 -14.24
CA LEU A 53 -7.82 21.18 -14.06
C LEU A 53 -7.21 21.83 -15.31
N LYS A 54 -6.71 21.03 -16.26
CA LYS A 54 -6.05 21.47 -17.49
C LYS A 54 -6.77 20.99 -18.77
N HIS A 55 -7.50 19.88 -18.70
CA HIS A 55 -8.17 19.24 -19.83
C HIS A 55 -9.61 18.84 -19.45
N ASN A 56 -10.43 18.53 -20.45
CA ASN A 56 -11.80 18.04 -20.25
C ASN A 56 -11.80 16.67 -19.55
N ALA A 57 -12.86 16.39 -18.78
CA ALA A 57 -12.97 15.16 -18.01
C ALA A 57 -12.97 13.92 -18.93
N PRO A 58 -12.14 12.90 -18.65
CA PRO A 58 -12.12 11.68 -19.44
C PRO A 58 -13.37 10.84 -19.19
N THR A 59 -13.75 10.00 -20.16
CA THR A 59 -14.95 9.17 -20.05
C THR A 59 -14.83 8.10 -18.96
N GLN A 60 -15.97 7.70 -18.38
CA GLN A 60 -16.01 6.69 -17.31
C GLN A 60 -15.40 5.34 -17.73
N ARG A 61 -15.55 4.95 -19.00
CA ARG A 61 -14.97 3.72 -19.56
C ARG A 61 -13.44 3.75 -19.55
N THR A 62 -12.84 4.89 -19.90
CA THR A 62 -11.39 5.07 -19.84
C THR A 62 -10.89 4.95 -18.39
N MET A 63 -11.60 5.54 -17.42
CA MET A 63 -11.24 5.43 -16.01
C MET A 63 -11.34 4.01 -15.47
N ALA A 64 -12.40 3.29 -15.81
CA ALA A 64 -12.54 1.87 -15.47
C ALA A 64 -11.41 1.02 -16.06
N GLY A 65 -11.04 1.27 -17.32
CA GLY A 65 -9.91 0.60 -17.98
C GLY A 65 -8.58 0.84 -17.27
N ILE A 66 -8.26 2.08 -16.90
CA ILE A 66 -7.04 2.40 -16.14
C ILE A 66 -7.03 1.67 -14.78
N CYS A 67 -8.13 1.71 -14.04
CA CYS A 67 -8.25 1.01 -12.75
C CYS A 67 -8.07 -0.50 -12.89
N PHE A 68 -8.61 -1.10 -13.95
CA PHE A 68 -8.46 -2.53 -14.23
C PHE A 68 -7.01 -2.90 -14.58
N ILE A 69 -6.37 -2.16 -15.49
CA ILE A 69 -4.95 -2.36 -15.84
C ILE A 69 -4.06 -2.30 -14.59
N MET A 70 -4.35 -1.37 -13.69
CA MET A 70 -3.59 -1.22 -12.45
C MET A 70 -3.88 -2.30 -11.40
N MET A 71 -5.00 -3.00 -11.50
CA MET A 71 -5.32 -4.16 -10.66
C MET A 71 -4.60 -5.43 -11.15
N VAL A 72 -4.37 -5.57 -12.46
CA VAL A 72 -3.67 -6.74 -13.02
C VAL A 72 -2.28 -6.91 -12.41
N LEU A 73 -1.52 -5.82 -12.28
CA LEU A 73 -0.14 -5.88 -11.80
C LEU A 73 0.02 -6.43 -10.35
N PRO A 74 -0.70 -5.93 -9.32
CA PRO A 74 -0.65 -6.52 -7.98
C PRO A 74 -1.23 -7.93 -7.93
N VAL A 75 -2.23 -8.27 -8.74
CA VAL A 75 -2.75 -9.65 -8.82
C VAL A 75 -1.69 -10.60 -9.37
N CYS A 76 -0.99 -10.23 -10.44
CA CYS A 76 0.12 -11.02 -10.98
C CYS A 76 1.26 -11.20 -9.97
N MET A 77 1.58 -10.16 -9.19
CA MET A 77 2.64 -10.26 -8.19
C MET A 77 2.22 -11.08 -6.97
N PHE A 78 0.95 -11.02 -6.57
CA PHE A 78 0.37 -11.90 -5.57
C PHE A 78 0.46 -13.38 -5.98
N THR A 79 0.08 -13.72 -7.21
CA THR A 79 0.15 -15.11 -7.71
C THR A 79 1.60 -15.60 -7.80
N LEU A 80 2.54 -14.77 -8.24
CA LEU A 80 3.97 -15.11 -8.26
C LEU A 80 4.54 -15.37 -6.86
N THR A 81 4.20 -14.53 -5.87
CA THR A 81 4.63 -14.74 -4.47
C THR A 81 4.02 -16.00 -3.87
N PHE A 82 2.78 -16.32 -4.22
CA PHE A 82 2.09 -17.52 -3.79
C PHE A 82 2.73 -18.81 -4.36
N LEU A 83 3.08 -18.81 -5.65
CA LEU A 83 3.71 -19.95 -6.32
C LEU A 83 5.16 -20.22 -5.86
N THR A 84 5.79 -19.25 -5.19
CA THR A 84 7.20 -19.33 -4.75
C THR A 84 7.34 -19.55 -3.25
N ILE A 85 6.26 -19.93 -2.57
CA ILE A 85 6.28 -20.17 -1.12
C ILE A 85 7.12 -21.40 -0.79
N ASP A 86 8.08 -21.25 0.13
CA ASP A 86 8.92 -22.36 0.58
C ASP A 86 8.22 -23.13 1.72
N SER A 87 8.62 -24.38 1.92
CA SER A 87 8.10 -25.22 3.00
C SER A 87 8.46 -24.63 4.37
N GLU A 88 7.56 -24.74 5.34
CA GLU A 88 7.79 -24.24 6.71
C GLU A 88 9.05 -24.85 7.34
N THR A 89 9.31 -26.13 7.10
CA THR A 89 10.46 -26.87 7.62
C THR A 89 11.79 -26.31 7.10
N GLU A 90 11.87 -25.99 5.81
CA GLU A 90 13.10 -25.42 5.22
C GLU A 90 13.37 -24.01 5.75
N VAL A 91 12.33 -23.17 5.82
CA VAL A 91 12.46 -21.80 6.35
C VAL A 91 12.90 -21.83 7.81
N ARG A 92 12.31 -22.74 8.61
CA ARG A 92 12.64 -22.91 10.02
C ARG A 92 14.09 -23.34 10.22
N GLU A 93 14.55 -24.35 9.48
CA GLU A 93 15.92 -24.85 9.60
C GLU A 93 16.95 -23.79 9.17
N ALA A 94 16.67 -23.05 8.10
CA ALA A 94 17.54 -21.97 7.64
C ALA A 94 17.68 -20.82 8.66
N PHE A 95 16.62 -20.50 9.40
CA PHE A 95 16.63 -19.43 10.40
C PHE A 95 17.04 -19.91 11.81
N ARG A 96 17.16 -21.23 12.03
CA ARG A 96 17.55 -21.83 13.32
C ARG A 96 18.92 -21.37 13.82
N VAL A 97 19.82 -21.06 12.88
CA VAL A 97 21.17 -20.54 13.16
C VAL A 97 21.13 -19.17 13.85
N ILE A 98 20.06 -18.39 13.65
CA ILE A 98 19.91 -17.03 14.20
C ILE A 98 18.92 -17.01 15.37
N TYR A 99 17.80 -17.72 15.25
CA TYR A 99 16.73 -17.72 16.25
C TYR A 99 16.13 -19.11 16.44
N ASN A 100 15.83 -19.48 17.69
CA ASN A 100 15.06 -20.68 17.98
C ASN A 100 13.57 -20.39 17.73
N LEU A 101 13.05 -20.90 16.61
CA LEU A 101 11.69 -20.68 16.13
C LEU A 101 10.77 -21.90 16.33
N ASP A 102 11.18 -22.88 17.16
CA ASP A 102 10.51 -24.18 17.24
C ASP A 102 9.05 -24.08 17.74
N TYR A 103 8.76 -23.09 18.58
CA TYR A 103 7.42 -22.83 19.15
C TYR A 103 6.57 -21.85 18.34
N TYR A 104 7.09 -21.30 17.25
CA TYR A 104 6.41 -20.28 16.47
C TYR A 104 5.90 -20.82 15.14
N VAL A 105 4.79 -20.23 14.67
CA VAL A 105 4.29 -20.46 13.31
C VAL A 105 5.10 -19.60 12.35
N VAL A 106 5.87 -20.26 11.46
CA VAL A 106 6.81 -19.59 10.56
C VAL A 106 6.52 -19.94 9.12
N GLN A 107 6.56 -18.93 8.26
CA GLN A 107 6.53 -19.12 6.81
C GLN A 107 7.35 -18.04 6.14
N GLY A 108 7.87 -18.30 4.94
CA GLY A 108 8.74 -17.33 4.31
C GLY A 108 9.23 -17.74 2.94
N HIS A 109 10.21 -16.97 2.50
CA HIS A 109 10.85 -17.11 1.19
C HIS A 109 12.36 -17.16 1.39
N LEU A 110 12.96 -18.29 1.02
CA LEU A 110 14.40 -18.52 1.01
C LEU A 110 14.99 -18.10 -0.33
N ALA A 111 16.20 -17.55 -0.28
CA ALA A 111 16.93 -17.18 -1.48
C ALA A 111 17.48 -18.39 -2.25
N SER A 112 17.29 -19.64 -1.79
CA SER A 112 17.89 -20.83 -2.43
C SER A 112 17.07 -21.33 -3.63
N HIS A 113 15.76 -21.49 -3.48
CA HIS A 113 14.93 -22.26 -4.42
C HIS A 113 14.43 -21.46 -5.66
N SER A 114 14.34 -20.13 -5.59
CA SER A 114 13.81 -19.30 -6.70
C SER A 114 14.39 -17.87 -6.76
N ARG A 115 15.73 -17.78 -6.84
CA ARG A 115 16.51 -16.51 -6.75
C ARG A 115 16.00 -15.36 -7.59
N LYS A 116 15.50 -15.60 -8.81
CA LYS A 116 15.13 -14.51 -9.72
C LYS A 116 13.72 -14.00 -9.45
N VAL A 117 12.73 -14.89 -9.35
CA VAL A 117 11.31 -14.52 -9.17
C VAL A 117 11.07 -13.85 -7.82
N ILE A 118 11.62 -14.40 -6.74
CA ILE A 118 11.48 -13.83 -5.38
C ILE A 118 12.18 -12.48 -5.29
N LYS A 119 13.36 -12.31 -5.90
CA LYS A 119 14.05 -11.02 -5.96
C LYS A 119 13.24 -9.99 -6.74
N ILE A 120 12.70 -10.36 -7.92
CA ILE A 120 11.87 -9.47 -8.73
C ILE A 120 10.61 -9.07 -7.96
N SER A 121 9.89 -10.02 -7.34
CA SER A 121 8.68 -9.74 -6.55
C SER A 121 8.98 -8.86 -5.33
N THR A 122 10.11 -9.10 -4.64
CA THR A 122 10.54 -8.28 -3.51
C THR A 122 10.93 -6.86 -3.94
N ILE A 123 11.70 -6.72 -5.01
CA ILE A 123 12.09 -5.41 -5.57
C ILE A 123 10.85 -4.68 -6.08
N TYR A 124 9.89 -5.37 -6.68
CA TYR A 124 8.64 -4.77 -7.10
C TYR A 124 7.82 -4.29 -5.89
N ASN A 125 7.51 -5.16 -4.93
CA ASN A 125 6.66 -4.80 -3.79
C ASN A 125 7.30 -3.75 -2.88
N ALA A 126 8.61 -3.88 -2.59
CA ALA A 126 9.30 -2.96 -1.70
C ALA A 126 9.85 -1.73 -2.47
N GLY A 127 10.45 -1.95 -3.62
CA GLY A 127 11.11 -0.90 -4.41
C GLY A 127 10.16 -0.03 -5.22
N SER A 128 8.99 -0.49 -5.66
CA SER A 128 8.04 0.36 -6.38
C SER A 128 7.27 1.33 -5.48
N CYS A 129 7.17 1.04 -4.18
CA CYS A 129 6.41 1.86 -3.24
C CYS A 129 7.09 3.20 -2.93
N LEU A 130 8.42 3.21 -2.81
CA LEU A 130 9.23 4.43 -2.62
C LEU A 130 9.01 5.50 -3.72
N PRO A 131 9.26 5.22 -5.01
CA PRO A 131 9.11 6.20 -6.07
C PRO A 131 7.65 6.64 -6.22
N VAL A 132 6.69 5.73 -6.04
CA VAL A 132 5.26 6.08 -6.14
C VAL A 132 4.85 7.02 -5.01
N THR A 133 5.29 6.77 -3.77
CA THR A 133 5.02 7.69 -2.64
C THR A 133 5.64 9.07 -2.88
N ILE A 134 6.86 9.14 -3.43
CA ILE A 134 7.51 10.41 -3.80
C ILE A 134 6.69 11.14 -4.87
N ILE A 135 6.26 10.44 -5.92
CA ILE A 135 5.40 10.99 -6.98
C ILE A 135 4.10 11.53 -6.38
N VAL A 136 3.44 10.77 -5.51
CA VAL A 136 2.20 11.20 -4.83
C VAL A 136 2.44 12.50 -4.06
N PHE A 137 3.56 12.62 -3.34
CA PHE A 137 3.88 13.82 -2.57
C PHE A 137 4.14 15.05 -3.47
N ILE A 138 4.87 14.86 -4.57
CA ILE A 138 5.13 15.92 -5.57
C ILE A 138 3.82 16.37 -6.24
N VAL A 139 3.03 15.42 -6.73
CA VAL A 139 1.76 15.69 -7.42
C VAL A 139 0.79 16.38 -6.48
N ARG A 140 0.70 15.96 -5.21
CA ARG A 140 -0.08 16.66 -4.17
C ARG A 140 0.35 18.11 -4.03
N SER A 141 1.65 18.36 -3.92
CA SER A 141 2.20 19.71 -3.77
C SER A 141 1.83 20.59 -4.96
N ARG A 142 1.84 20.03 -6.18
CA ARG A 142 1.38 20.71 -7.39
C ARG A 142 -0.13 20.99 -7.38
N VAL A 143 -0.97 20.01 -7.00
CA VAL A 143 -2.42 20.20 -6.87
C VAL A 143 -2.73 21.36 -5.92
N LEU A 144 -2.09 21.38 -4.75
CA LEU A 144 -2.28 22.44 -3.76
C LEU A 144 -1.77 23.80 -4.26
N ALA A 145 -0.63 23.84 -4.95
CA ALA A 145 -0.09 25.08 -5.52
C ALA A 145 -1.01 25.66 -6.61
N THR A 146 -1.47 24.82 -7.55
CA THR A 146 -2.41 25.23 -8.60
C THR A 146 -3.75 25.69 -8.01
N LEU A 147 -4.21 25.04 -6.94
CA LEU A 147 -5.43 25.45 -6.23
C LEU A 147 -5.25 26.79 -5.50
N LYS A 148 -4.10 27.03 -4.86
CA LYS A 148 -3.79 28.30 -4.20
C LYS A 148 -3.74 29.47 -5.21
N GLN A 149 -3.25 29.25 -6.42
CA GLN A 149 -3.26 30.26 -7.48
C GLN A 149 -4.68 30.57 -7.98
N LYS A 150 -5.56 29.57 -8.07
CA LYS A 150 -6.97 29.77 -8.46
C LYS A 150 -7.87 30.26 -7.30
N HIS A 151 -7.35 30.34 -6.08
CA HIS A 151 -8.09 30.74 -4.87
C HIS A 151 -8.71 32.14 -4.96
N ALA A 152 -8.07 33.08 -5.67
CA ALA A 152 -8.59 34.44 -5.85
C ALA A 152 -9.87 34.52 -6.70
N LYS A 153 -10.25 33.44 -7.42
CA LYS A 153 -11.44 33.37 -8.27
C LYS A 153 -12.54 32.43 -7.76
N MET A 154 -12.39 31.81 -6.58
CA MET A 154 -13.28 30.71 -6.15
C MET A 154 -14.31 31.13 -5.09
N SER A 155 -15.57 30.69 -5.28
CA SER A 155 -16.70 30.87 -4.36
C SER A 155 -16.50 30.17 -3.00
N VAL A 156 -17.09 30.74 -1.95
CA VAL A 156 -17.07 30.23 -0.55
C VAL A 156 -17.52 28.76 -0.44
N LYS A 157 -18.47 28.32 -1.28
CA LYS A 157 -18.90 26.90 -1.34
C LYS A 157 -17.77 25.96 -1.79
N SER A 158 -16.94 26.36 -2.76
CA SER A 158 -15.79 25.57 -3.21
C SER A 158 -14.69 25.46 -2.15
N LEU A 159 -14.56 26.47 -1.28
CA LEU A 159 -13.57 26.48 -0.20
C LEU A 159 -13.87 25.45 0.90
N GLN A 160 -15.15 25.23 1.22
CA GLN A 160 -15.56 24.26 2.23
C GLN A 160 -15.37 22.82 1.74
N ILE A 161 -15.72 22.55 0.47
CA ILE A 161 -15.42 21.28 -0.21
C ILE A 161 -13.89 21.04 -0.23
N HIS A 162 -13.10 22.10 -0.46
CA HIS A 162 -11.65 22.02 -0.48
C HIS A 162 -11.03 21.64 0.88
N ARG A 163 -11.51 22.22 2.00
CA ARG A 163 -11.04 21.85 3.35
C ARG A 163 -11.26 20.38 3.67
N ILE A 164 -12.42 19.84 3.32
CA ILE A 164 -12.74 18.43 3.52
C ILE A 164 -11.83 17.56 2.65
N LEU A 165 -11.65 17.93 1.38
CA LEU A 165 -10.74 17.26 0.46
C LEU A 165 -9.31 17.22 0.98
N VAL A 166 -8.78 18.34 1.46
CA VAL A 166 -7.41 18.42 2.00
C VAL A 166 -7.26 17.55 3.25
N LYS A 167 -8.24 17.51 4.15
CA LYS A 167 -8.20 16.61 5.33
C LYS A 167 -8.12 15.15 4.92
N VAL A 168 -9.02 14.70 4.03
CA VAL A 168 -9.02 13.32 3.52
C VAL A 168 -7.70 12.99 2.82
N LEU A 169 -7.16 13.92 2.02
CA LEU A 169 -5.89 13.74 1.34
C LEU A 169 -4.70 13.66 2.28
N THR A 170 -4.73 14.39 3.39
CA THR A 170 -3.67 14.34 4.40
C THR A 170 -3.65 12.99 5.09
N LEU A 171 -4.82 12.47 5.46
CA LEU A 171 -4.97 11.11 6.00
C LEU A 171 -4.53 10.05 4.97
N GLN A 172 -4.95 10.23 3.72
CA GLN A 172 -4.61 9.32 2.64
C GLN A 172 -3.11 9.28 2.33
N ALA A 173 -2.38 10.38 2.60
CA ALA A 173 -0.94 10.51 2.40
C ALA A 173 -0.08 10.08 3.61
N CYS A 174 -0.64 10.03 4.81
CA CYS A 174 0.03 9.48 6.00
C CYS A 174 0.35 7.99 5.81
N LEU A 175 -0.62 7.25 5.27
CA LEU A 175 -0.51 5.79 5.05
C LEU A 175 0.66 5.36 4.15
N PRO A 176 0.82 5.93 2.93
CA PRO A 176 2.00 5.66 2.10
C PRO A 176 3.30 6.03 2.82
N ALA A 177 3.34 7.12 3.58
CA ALA A 177 4.55 7.53 4.29
C ALA A 177 4.95 6.53 5.39
N LEU A 178 4.01 6.10 6.23
CA LEU A 178 4.24 5.07 7.26
C LEU A 178 4.66 3.72 6.66
N TYR A 179 4.05 3.34 5.54
CA TYR A 179 4.41 2.12 4.83
C TYR A 179 5.82 2.21 4.23
N THR A 180 6.17 3.36 3.67
CA THR A 180 7.50 3.59 3.10
C THR A 180 8.58 3.52 4.18
N LEU A 181 8.31 4.01 5.39
CA LEU A 181 9.21 3.87 6.54
C LEU A 181 9.43 2.40 6.92
N THR A 182 8.37 1.59 6.91
CA THR A 182 8.46 0.13 7.15
C THR A 182 9.36 -0.56 6.12
N ILE A 183 9.25 -0.16 4.85
CA ILE A 183 10.08 -0.69 3.76
C ILE A 183 11.55 -0.29 3.93
N ILE A 184 11.83 0.96 4.31
CA ILE A 184 13.19 1.44 4.57
C ILE A 184 13.83 0.61 5.69
N CYS A 185 13.12 0.42 6.81
CA CYS A 185 13.55 -0.45 7.92
C CYS A 185 13.82 -1.90 7.46
N TYR A 186 12.98 -2.45 6.59
CA TYR A 186 13.20 -3.77 5.99
C TYR A 186 14.48 -3.85 5.17
N PHE A 187 14.74 -2.89 4.28
CA PHE A 187 15.96 -2.88 3.46
C PHE A 187 17.21 -2.73 4.32
N ILE A 188 17.18 -1.84 5.33
CA ILE A 188 18.27 -1.67 6.28
C ILE A 188 18.59 -2.99 7.00
N GLY A 189 17.56 -3.72 7.44
CA GLY A 189 17.71 -5.04 8.08
C GLY A 189 18.25 -6.09 7.12
N LYS A 190 17.77 -6.11 5.87
CA LYS A 190 18.19 -7.06 4.83
C LYS A 190 19.64 -6.90 4.41
N HIS A 191 20.15 -5.67 4.38
CA HIS A 191 21.55 -5.37 4.09
C HIS A 191 22.50 -5.63 5.27
N GLY A 192 21.98 -6.07 6.43
CA GLY A 192 22.80 -6.40 7.59
C GLY A 192 23.40 -5.20 8.31
N LEU A 193 22.97 -3.97 7.99
CA LEU A 193 23.53 -2.73 8.57
C LEU A 193 23.08 -2.50 10.01
N LEU A 194 21.90 -3.01 10.40
CA LEU A 194 21.35 -2.95 11.75
C LEU A 194 20.67 -4.29 12.09
N HIS A 195 21.47 -5.25 12.58
CA HIS A 195 20.97 -6.49 13.17
C HIS A 195 20.62 -6.22 14.65
N SER A 196 19.57 -5.43 14.89
CA SER A 196 19.14 -5.07 16.24
C SER A 196 17.65 -5.33 16.42
N PRO A 197 17.20 -5.88 17.57
CA PRO A 197 15.78 -6.12 17.87
C PRO A 197 14.92 -4.86 17.74
N ILE A 198 15.53 -3.67 17.83
CA ILE A 198 14.88 -2.37 17.60
C ILE A 198 14.27 -2.30 16.19
N ASN A 199 14.95 -2.81 15.15
CA ASN A 199 14.46 -2.76 13.78
C ASN A 199 13.25 -3.69 13.58
N GLU A 200 13.27 -4.87 14.23
CA GLU A 200 12.14 -5.79 14.20
C GLU A 200 10.91 -5.23 14.95
N HIS A 201 11.14 -4.60 16.11
CA HIS A 201 10.08 -3.92 16.85
C HIS A 201 9.50 -2.74 16.07
N ALA A 202 10.35 -1.94 15.41
CA ALA A 202 9.92 -0.84 14.56
C ALA A 202 9.03 -1.33 13.41
N ILE A 203 9.44 -2.38 12.69
CA ILE A 203 8.64 -2.98 11.62
C ILE A 203 7.28 -3.47 12.14
N ARG A 204 7.25 -4.11 13.34
CA ARG A 204 5.98 -4.58 13.94
C ARG A 204 5.06 -3.42 14.29
N VAL A 205 5.56 -2.35 14.91
CA VAL A 205 4.78 -1.17 15.31
C VAL A 205 4.25 -0.41 14.09
N PHE A 206 5.07 -0.20 13.06
CA PHE A 206 4.59 0.48 11.86
C PHE A 206 3.54 -0.35 11.11
N CYS A 207 3.67 -1.68 11.13
CA CYS A 207 2.68 -2.58 10.53
C CYS A 207 1.36 -2.65 11.33
N SER A 208 1.38 -2.49 12.65
CA SER A 208 0.14 -2.37 13.45
C SER A 208 -0.57 -1.05 13.19
N LEU A 209 0.17 0.06 13.12
CA LEU A 209 -0.40 1.38 12.81
C LEU A 209 -1.04 1.41 11.42
N SER A 210 -0.44 0.76 10.43
CA SER A 210 -1.02 0.71 9.08
C SER A 210 -2.32 -0.10 9.02
N LYS A 211 -2.50 -1.11 9.87
CA LYS A 211 -3.74 -1.90 9.96
C LYS A 211 -4.90 -1.09 10.57
N GLU A 212 -4.61 -0.33 11.62
CA GLU A 212 -5.61 0.49 12.31
C GLU A 212 -6.13 1.61 11.39
N GLU A 213 -5.22 2.25 10.64
CA GLU A 213 -5.61 3.25 9.63
C GLU A 213 -6.29 2.62 8.40
N ALA A 214 -5.97 1.38 8.02
CA ALA A 214 -6.65 0.67 6.93
C ALA A 214 -8.13 0.38 7.26
N ASN A 215 -8.44 0.00 8.51
CA ASN A 215 -9.82 -0.16 8.98
C ASN A 215 -10.60 1.16 8.90
N CYS A 216 -9.95 2.28 9.25
CA CYS A 216 -10.51 3.62 9.11
C CYS A 216 -10.77 4.01 7.63
N LYS A 217 -9.94 3.52 6.71
CA LYS A 217 -10.12 3.72 5.25
C LYS A 217 -11.22 2.86 4.64
N ILE A 218 -11.48 1.63 5.10
CA ILE A 218 -12.63 0.85 4.61
C ILE A 218 -13.92 1.65 4.84
N LEU A 219 -14.08 2.24 6.03
CA LEU A 219 -15.17 3.17 6.34
C LEU A 219 -15.18 4.42 5.43
N THR A 220 -14.01 5.00 5.15
CA THR A 220 -13.91 6.21 4.31
C THR A 220 -14.16 5.95 2.82
N TYR A 221 -13.63 4.87 2.25
CA TYR A 221 -13.87 4.48 0.85
C TYR A 221 -15.31 4.00 0.64
N CYS A 222 -15.90 3.31 1.62
CA CYS A 222 -17.34 3.02 1.62
C CYS A 222 -18.16 4.32 1.62
N GLY A 223 -17.72 5.32 2.39
CA GLY A 223 -18.28 6.68 2.36
C GLY A 223 -18.10 7.42 1.03
N VAL A 224 -16.94 7.33 0.37
CA VAL A 224 -16.68 7.96 -0.95
C VAL A 224 -17.44 7.24 -2.07
N ALA A 225 -17.60 5.92 -2.00
CA ALA A 225 -18.45 5.16 -2.91
C ALA A 225 -19.94 5.49 -2.72
N LEU A 226 -20.39 5.70 -1.47
CA LEU A 226 -21.71 6.27 -1.17
C LEU A 226 -21.85 7.70 -1.70
N PHE A 227 -20.79 8.51 -1.64
CA PHE A 227 -20.77 9.89 -2.15
C PHE A 227 -20.80 9.95 -3.68
N ALA A 228 -20.18 8.98 -4.36
CA ALA A 228 -20.26 8.80 -5.81
C ALA A 228 -21.65 8.30 -6.24
N LYS A 229 -22.29 7.45 -5.42
CA LYS A 229 -23.66 6.97 -5.65
C LYS A 229 -24.72 8.04 -5.43
N THR A 230 -24.56 8.92 -4.43
CA THR A 230 -25.41 10.11 -4.23
C THR A 230 -25.18 11.19 -5.29
N LYS A 231 -24.02 11.21 -5.95
CA LYS A 231 -23.78 12.10 -7.10
C LYS A 231 -24.45 11.66 -8.41
N GLY A 232 -25.00 10.44 -8.46
CA GLY A 232 -25.87 10.00 -9.56
C GLY A 232 -27.19 10.76 -9.65
N GLU A 233 -27.59 11.48 -8.58
CA GLU A 233 -28.76 12.36 -8.53
C GLU A 233 -28.41 13.85 -8.61
N VAL A 234 -27.12 14.22 -8.72
CA VAL A 234 -26.66 15.62 -8.82
C VAL A 234 -26.14 15.90 -10.24
N ASN A 235 -26.81 15.35 -11.26
CA ASN A 235 -26.55 15.70 -12.66
C ASN A 235 -27.34 16.95 -13.11
N ASP A 236 -28.30 17.45 -12.33
CA ASP A 236 -29.07 18.65 -12.69
C ASP A 236 -28.53 19.97 -12.13
N ALA A 237 -27.51 19.92 -11.26
CA ALA A 237 -26.90 21.14 -10.69
C ALA A 237 -25.57 21.55 -11.35
N MET A 238 -25.08 20.80 -12.33
CA MET A 238 -23.80 21.07 -13.02
C MET A 238 -24.01 21.41 -14.51
N MET A 239 -25.15 22.05 -14.82
CA MET A 239 -25.42 22.72 -16.10
C MET A 239 -25.30 24.26 -16.01
N LEU A 240 -24.67 24.75 -14.93
CA LEU A 240 -24.15 26.11 -14.82
C LEU A 240 -22.76 25.98 -14.19
N TYR A 241 -21.75 26.55 -14.85
CA TYR A 241 -20.31 26.65 -14.50
C TYR A 241 -19.37 25.60 -15.12
#